data_AF-A0A9X2LD29-F1
#
_entry.id   AF-A0A9X2LD29-F1
#
_cell.length_a   1.000
_cell.length_b   1.000
_cell.length_c   1.000
_cell.angle_alpha   90.00
_cell.angle_beta   90.00
_cell.angle_gamma   90.00
#
_symmetry.space_group_name_H-M   'P 1'
#
loop_
_entity.id
_entity.type
_entity.pdbx_description
1 polymer ?
#
loop_
_entity_poly.entity_id
_entity_poly.type
_entity_poly.pdbx_seq_one_letter_code
_entity_poly.pdbx_strand_id
1 'polypeptide(L)'
;MSDLTRRRMLGRTAAAAAGIVLAGPAAQALAAEGGHDHHGHGSGHQPFDEIYEGRRIEGRLTSGSGGHHDFGIAVFVDGRPLHIMPRGNGWISVMNHYEVFASPYEVTRAAVRALRGVNLV
;
A
#
# COMPACT_ATOMS: atom_id res chain seq x y z
N MET A 1 15.85 40.42 -31.82
CA MET A 1 14.45 40.33 -32.26
C MET A 1 14.42 39.34 -33.41
N SER A 2 13.61 38.28 -33.26
CA SER A 2 12.91 37.54 -34.35
C SER A 2 13.75 36.99 -35.52
N ASP A 3 13.73 35.71 -35.89
CA ASP A 3 12.84 34.61 -35.56
C ASP A 3 13.54 33.31 -36.01
N LEU A 4 13.80 32.38 -35.08
CA LEU A 4 14.00 30.98 -35.41
C LEU A 4 12.67 30.42 -35.91
N THR A 5 12.38 30.72 -37.17
CA THR A 5 11.13 30.35 -37.84
C THR A 5 11.23 28.88 -38.23
N ARG A 6 10.65 28.05 -37.36
CA ARG A 6 9.45 27.28 -37.70
C ARG A 6 9.65 26.26 -38.84
N ARG A 7 9.37 25.01 -38.49
CA ARG A 7 8.61 24.04 -39.31
C ARG A 7 9.45 23.05 -40.15
N ARG A 8 10.04 22.07 -39.48
CA ARG A 8 10.06 20.70 -40.02
C ARG A 8 9.06 19.85 -39.25
N MET A 9 7.80 19.96 -39.69
CA MET A 9 6.76 18.96 -39.46
C MET A 9 6.98 17.81 -40.44
N LEU A 10 7.19 16.62 -39.89
CA LEU A 10 6.90 15.30 -40.44
C LEU A 10 6.79 14.42 -39.18
N GLY A 11 5.64 13.90 -38.76
CA GLY A 11 4.48 13.43 -39.51
C GLY A 11 4.52 11.89 -39.53
N ARG A 12 3.36 11.27 -39.26
CA ARG A 12 2.99 9.84 -39.38
C ARG A 12 3.00 9.03 -38.08
N THR A 13 2.02 8.19 -37.76
CA THR A 13 0.58 8.04 -38.05
C THR A 13 0.10 6.90 -37.13
N ALA A 14 -1.18 6.91 -36.78
CA ALA A 14 -1.87 6.00 -35.87
C ALA A 14 -1.89 4.51 -36.30
N ALA A 15 -2.04 3.63 -35.31
CA ALA A 15 -2.82 2.38 -35.35
C ALA A 15 -3.17 2.03 -33.88
N ALA A 16 -4.41 2.10 -33.41
CA ALA A 16 -5.58 1.24 -33.66
C ALA A 16 -5.83 0.27 -32.47
N ALA A 17 -6.80 0.68 -31.65
CA ALA A 17 -7.88 -0.04 -30.95
C ALA A 17 -7.74 -1.50 -30.45
N ALA A 18 -8.33 -1.65 -29.24
CA ALA A 18 -9.22 -2.71 -28.75
C ALA A 18 -8.62 -3.90 -27.98
N GLY A 19 -9.15 -4.09 -26.76
CA GLY A 19 -9.00 -5.31 -25.98
C GLY A 19 -9.20 -5.13 -24.47
N ILE A 20 -10.35 -4.62 -24.03
CA ILE A 20 -10.76 -4.75 -22.62
C ILE A 20 -11.31 -6.17 -22.44
N VAL A 21 -10.57 -7.02 -21.72
CA VAL A 21 -11.10 -8.26 -21.17
C VAL A 21 -11.15 -8.08 -19.65
N LEU A 22 -12.33 -7.76 -19.14
CA LEU A 22 -12.66 -7.81 -17.72
C LEU A 22 -12.93 -9.28 -17.37
N ALA A 23 -11.88 -10.04 -17.06
CA ALA A 23 -12.03 -11.28 -16.32
C ALA A 23 -12.10 -10.90 -14.83
N GLY A 24 -13.32 -10.73 -14.32
CA GLY A 24 -13.56 -10.47 -12.91
C GLY A 24 -13.15 -11.68 -12.06
N PRO A 25 -12.40 -11.51 -10.96
CA PRO A 25 -12.20 -12.61 -10.02
C PRO A 25 -13.51 -12.85 -9.27
N ALA A 26 -13.99 -14.09 -9.29
CA ALA A 26 -15.03 -14.55 -8.40
C ALA A 26 -14.53 -14.41 -6.95
N ALA A 27 -15.03 -13.38 -6.25
CA ALA A 27 -14.84 -13.22 -4.83
C ALA A 27 -15.59 -14.36 -4.12
N GLN A 28 -14.85 -15.41 -3.74
CA GLN A 28 -15.33 -16.36 -2.76
C GLN A 28 -15.30 -15.68 -1.40
N ALA A 29 -16.46 -15.15 -0.98
CA ALA A 29 -16.69 -14.72 0.38
C ALA A 29 -16.74 -15.96 1.27
N LEU A 30 -15.59 -16.39 1.78
CA LEU A 30 -15.54 -17.24 2.96
C LEU A 30 -15.94 -16.38 4.15
N ALA A 31 -17.16 -16.57 4.61
CA ALA A 31 -17.64 -16.06 5.88
C ALA A 31 -16.73 -16.61 6.99
N ALA A 32 -15.85 -15.77 7.52
CA ALA A 32 -15.18 -16.04 8.77
C ALA A 32 -16.12 -15.64 9.90
N GLU A 33 -16.92 -16.59 10.38
CA GLU A 33 -17.45 -16.53 11.75
C GLU A 33 -16.27 -16.75 12.70
N GLY A 34 -15.66 -15.65 13.14
CA GLY A 34 -14.66 -15.62 14.19
C GLY A 34 -15.21 -14.82 15.35
N GLY A 35 -15.49 -15.51 16.46
CA GLY A 35 -16.13 -14.96 17.66
C GLY A 35 -15.45 -13.72 18.23
N HIS A 36 -16.28 -12.91 18.88
CA HIS A 36 -15.88 -11.77 19.66
C HIS A 36 -15.03 -12.19 20.86
N ASP A 37 -13.71 -12.01 20.74
CA ASP A 37 -12.82 -11.95 21.89
C ASP A 37 -12.14 -10.57 21.89
N HIS A 38 -12.73 -9.65 22.66
CA HIS A 38 -12.03 -8.45 23.15
C HIS A 38 -10.95 -8.90 24.14
N HIS A 39 -9.85 -9.46 23.63
CA HIS A 39 -8.62 -9.71 24.38
C HIS A 39 -7.51 -8.84 23.77
N GLY A 40 -6.67 -8.26 24.64
CA GLY A 40 -5.73 -7.19 24.31
C GLY A 40 -4.92 -7.42 23.03
N HIS A 41 -4.62 -6.32 22.33
CA HIS A 41 -3.81 -6.26 21.11
C HIS A 41 -2.33 -6.62 21.36
N GLY A 42 -2.09 -7.79 21.94
CA GLY A 42 -0.80 -8.46 22.01
C GLY A 42 -0.77 -9.62 21.01
N SER A 43 -1.27 -9.42 19.80
CA SER A 43 -1.12 -10.40 18.71
C SER A 43 0.25 -10.20 18.09
N GLY A 44 1.15 -11.16 18.29
CA GLY A 44 2.55 -11.11 17.84
C GLY A 44 2.67 -10.83 16.35
N HIS A 45 2.91 -9.56 16.01
CA HIS A 45 3.27 -9.19 14.65
C HIS A 45 4.58 -9.87 14.25
N GLN A 46 4.72 -10.22 12.98
CA GLN A 46 5.98 -10.71 12.45
C GLN A 46 6.77 -9.53 11.89
N PRO A 47 8.03 -9.31 12.31
CA PRO A 47 8.88 -8.34 11.66
C PRO A 47 9.18 -8.77 10.22
N PHE A 48 9.39 -7.82 9.33
CA PHE A 48 9.73 -8.08 7.93
C PHE A 48 10.69 -7.03 7.39
N ASP A 49 11.48 -7.40 6.38
CA ASP A 49 12.37 -6.52 5.61
C ASP A 49 12.55 -7.12 4.21
N GLU A 50 12.05 -6.43 3.19
CA GLU A 50 12.17 -6.90 1.80
C GLU A 50 12.19 -5.73 0.80
N ILE A 51 12.50 -6.04 -0.46
CA ILE A 51 12.29 -5.13 -1.58
C ILE A 51 11.00 -5.53 -2.30
N TYR A 52 10.02 -4.62 -2.34
CA TYR A 52 8.75 -4.78 -3.03
C TYR A 52 8.55 -3.67 -4.05
N GLU A 53 8.28 -4.02 -5.32
CA GLU A 53 8.19 -3.08 -6.45
C GLU A 53 9.37 -2.09 -6.53
N GLY A 54 10.58 -2.58 -6.21
CA GLY A 54 11.81 -1.78 -6.23
C GLY A 54 12.00 -0.86 -5.03
N ARG A 55 11.14 -0.94 -4.00
CA ARG A 55 11.21 -0.12 -2.78
C ARG A 55 11.44 -1.00 -1.56
N ARG A 56 12.26 -0.53 -0.62
CA ARG A 56 12.48 -1.27 0.63
C ARG A 56 11.28 -1.07 1.55
N ILE A 57 10.72 -2.15 2.06
CA ILE A 57 9.68 -2.11 3.08
C ILE A 57 10.13 -2.84 4.32
N GLU A 58 9.84 -2.28 5.49
CA GLU A 58 10.26 -2.82 6.77
C GLU A 58 9.10 -2.79 7.78
N GLY A 59 8.98 -3.83 8.60
CA GLY A 59 8.11 -3.89 9.75
C GLY A 59 8.93 -4.24 10.98
N ARG A 60 8.94 -3.34 11.98
CA ARG A 60 9.74 -3.47 13.20
C ARG A 60 8.82 -3.53 14.40
N LEU A 61 9.02 -4.53 15.26
CA LEU A 61 8.27 -4.64 16.50
C LEU A 61 8.56 -3.43 17.39
N THR A 62 7.50 -2.85 17.95
CA THR A 62 7.62 -1.80 18.94
C THR A 62 7.48 -2.41 20.32
N SER A 63 8.38 -2.04 21.23
CA SER A 63 8.20 -2.33 22.64
C SER A 63 7.06 -1.43 23.10
N GLY A 64 5.89 -2.02 23.42
CA GLY A 64 4.59 -1.41 23.72
C GLY A 64 4.54 -0.35 24.83
N SER A 65 5.48 0.60 24.81
CA SER A 65 5.83 1.54 25.87
C SER A 65 5.40 2.97 25.54
N GLY A 66 4.79 3.23 24.38
CA GLY A 66 4.75 4.56 23.79
C GLY A 66 3.42 5.02 23.21
N GLY A 67 2.38 5.15 24.06
CA GLY A 67 1.18 5.93 23.74
C GLY A 67 0.01 5.18 23.09
N HIS A 68 -1.16 5.82 23.06
CA HIS A 68 -2.44 5.26 22.60
C HIS A 68 -2.48 4.85 21.11
N HIS A 69 -1.40 5.09 20.37
CA HIS A 69 -1.26 4.78 18.94
C HIS A 69 -0.15 3.76 18.67
N ASP A 70 0.40 3.13 19.71
CA ASP A 70 1.34 2.02 19.55
C ASP A 70 0.56 0.72 19.35
N PHE A 71 0.64 0.17 18.14
CA PHE A 71 -0.03 -1.06 17.76
C PHE A 71 0.90 -2.27 17.80
N GLY A 72 2.07 -2.19 18.44
CA GLY A 72 3.03 -3.29 18.56
C GLY A 72 3.91 -3.53 17.32
N ILE A 73 3.71 -2.74 16.25
CA ILE A 73 4.56 -2.74 15.06
C ILE A 73 4.57 -1.36 14.38
N ALA A 74 5.75 -0.92 13.98
CA ALA A 74 5.97 0.24 13.12
C ALA A 74 6.43 -0.22 11.74
N VAL A 75 5.88 0.38 10.69
CA VAL A 75 6.21 0.04 9.29
C VAL A 75 6.86 1.22 8.56
N PHE A 76 7.75 0.89 7.63
CA PHE A 76 8.55 1.86 6.90
C PHE A 76 8.57 1.55 5.40
N VAL A 77 8.67 2.59 4.59
CA VAL A 77 8.94 2.51 3.14
C VAL A 77 10.15 3.38 2.83
N ASP A 78 11.21 2.77 2.30
CA ASP A 78 12.53 3.38 2.07
C ASP A 78 13.07 4.10 3.32
N GLY A 79 12.90 3.47 4.48
CA GLY A 79 13.31 3.99 5.79
C GLY A 79 12.38 5.07 6.38
N ARG A 80 11.27 5.40 5.70
CA ARG A 80 10.35 6.47 6.13
C ARG A 80 9.11 5.88 6.79
N PRO A 81 8.66 6.42 7.94
CA PRO A 81 7.56 5.85 8.68
C PRO A 81 6.25 5.98 7.91
N LEU A 82 5.55 4.87 7.71
CA LEU A 82 4.21 4.83 7.15
C LEU A 82 3.19 4.69 8.28
N HIS A 83 2.27 5.65 8.39
CA HIS A 83 1.20 5.56 9.38
C HIS A 83 0.17 4.51 8.97
N ILE A 84 0.04 3.47 9.80
CA ILE A 84 -0.97 2.42 9.70
C ILE A 84 -1.89 2.48 10.92
N MET A 85 -3.12 2.00 10.74
CA MET A 85 -4.13 1.96 11.80
C MET A 85 -4.87 0.64 11.73
N PRO A 86 -5.20 0.01 12.87
CA PRO A 86 -6.11 -1.12 12.90
C PRO A 86 -7.53 -0.67 12.50
N ARG A 87 -8.23 -1.51 11.75
CA ARG A 87 -9.66 -1.34 11.42
C ARG A 87 -10.33 -2.72 11.38
N GLY A 88 -11.21 -2.98 12.34
CA GLY A 88 -11.85 -4.29 12.47
C GLY A 88 -10.82 -5.38 12.70
N ASN A 89 -10.83 -6.41 11.85
CA ASN A 89 -9.87 -7.52 11.87
C ASN A 89 -8.62 -7.28 11.01
N GLY A 90 -8.43 -6.08 10.48
CA GLY A 90 -7.33 -5.77 9.56
C GLY A 90 -6.72 -4.38 9.76
N TRP A 91 -6.10 -3.88 8.70
CA TRP A 91 -5.23 -2.71 8.73
C TRP A 91 -5.51 -1.79 7.55
N ILE A 92 -5.41 -0.50 7.82
CA ILE A 92 -5.47 0.56 6.82
C ILE A 92 -4.21 1.43 6.95
N SER A 93 -3.87 2.19 5.91
CA SER A 93 -2.80 3.19 5.99
C SER A 93 -3.31 4.58 5.65
N VAL A 94 -2.50 5.59 5.91
CA VAL A 94 -2.76 6.94 5.40
C VAL A 94 -2.82 6.99 3.86
N MET A 95 -2.12 6.09 3.17
CA MET A 95 -2.14 6.01 1.69
C MET A 95 -3.34 5.24 1.15
N ASN A 96 -3.90 4.33 1.94
CA ASN A 96 -5.10 3.57 1.60
C ASN A 96 -5.98 3.41 2.85
N HIS A 97 -6.80 4.43 3.11
CA HIS A 97 -7.55 4.57 4.35
C HIS A 97 -8.91 3.84 4.35
N TYR A 98 -9.39 3.45 3.17
CA TYR A 98 -10.74 2.91 2.99
C TYR A 98 -10.74 1.42 2.61
N GLU A 99 -9.60 0.85 2.27
CA GLU A 99 -9.43 -0.58 1.99
C GLU A 99 -8.74 -1.26 3.17
N VAL A 100 -9.32 -2.37 3.66
CA VAL A 100 -8.80 -3.13 4.80
C VAL A 100 -7.94 -4.29 4.31
N PHE A 101 -6.73 -4.40 4.84
CA PHE A 101 -5.76 -5.47 4.56
C PHE A 101 -5.57 -6.39 5.76
N ALA A 102 -5.22 -7.66 5.56
CA ALA A 102 -5.21 -8.64 6.65
C ALA A 102 -4.01 -8.47 7.59
N SER A 103 -2.93 -7.79 7.16
CA SER A 103 -1.72 -7.64 7.97
C SER A 103 -0.98 -6.30 7.75
N PRO A 104 -0.09 -5.91 8.69
CA PRO A 104 0.83 -4.78 8.53
C PRO A 104 1.73 -4.90 7.28
N TYR A 105 2.10 -6.13 6.91
CA TYR A 105 2.88 -6.41 5.70
C TYR A 105 2.08 -6.09 4.43
N GLU A 106 0.84 -6.59 4.34
CA GLU A 106 -0.02 -6.38 3.18
C GLU A 106 -0.39 -4.91 2.99
N VAL A 107 -0.74 -4.20 4.07
CA VAL A 107 -1.05 -2.77 3.99
C VAL A 107 0.18 -1.95 3.57
N THR A 108 1.39 -2.38 3.94
CA THR A 108 2.64 -1.72 3.52
C THR A 108 2.90 -1.91 2.02
N ARG A 109 2.69 -3.12 1.49
CA ARG A 109 2.73 -3.39 0.04
C ARG A 109 1.67 -2.61 -0.72
N ALA A 110 0.45 -2.52 -0.18
CA ALA A 110 -0.61 -1.71 -0.76
C ALA A 110 -0.26 -0.22 -0.80
N ALA A 111 0.39 0.30 0.24
CA ALA A 111 0.87 1.68 0.26
C ALA A 111 1.97 1.93 -0.80
N VAL A 112 2.88 0.99 -1.02
CA VAL A 112 3.87 1.08 -2.11
C VAL A 112 3.19 1.21 -3.48
N ARG A 113 2.19 0.37 -3.75
CA ARG A 113 1.39 0.44 -4.99
C ARG A 113 0.65 1.77 -5.11
N ALA A 114 0.09 2.28 -4.02
CA ALA A 114 -0.62 3.56 -3.99
C ALA A 114 0.32 4.75 -4.26
N LEU A 115 1.57 4.69 -3.78
CA LEU A 115 2.59 5.72 -3.99
C LEU A 115 3.07 5.80 -5.44
N ARG A 116 2.98 4.72 -6.23
CA ARG A 116 3.36 4.73 -7.67
C ARG A 116 4.75 5.32 -7.95
N GLY A 117 5.71 5.00 -7.08
CA GLY A 117 7.09 5.49 -7.17
C GLY A 117 7.34 6.88 -6.57
N VAL A 118 6.32 7.57 -6.04
CA VAL A 118 6.55 8.80 -5.25
C VAL A 118 7.05 8.46 -3.85
N ASN A 119 7.88 9.36 -3.33
CA ASN A 119 8.37 9.27 -1.97
C ASN A 119 7.22 9.55 -0.99
N LEU A 120 7.27 8.91 0.19
CA LEU A 120 6.38 9.25 1.31
C LEU A 120 6.65 10.73 1.74
N VAL A 121 5.91 11.32 2.69
CA VAL A 121 6.27 12.64 3.25
C VAL A 121 6.39 12.58 4.75
#